data_AF-A0AAU4RM50-F1
#
_entry.id   AF-A0AAU4RM50-F1
#
_cell.length_a   1.000
_cell.length_b   1.000
_cell.length_c   1.000
_cell.angle_alpha   90.00
_cell.angle_beta   90.00
_cell.angle_gamma   90.00
#
_symmetry.space_group_name_H-M   'P 1'
#
loop_
_entity.id
_entity.type
_entity.pdbx_description
1 polymer ?
#
loop_
_entity_poly.entity_id
_entity_poly.type
_entity_poly.pdbx_seq_one_letter_code
_entity_poly.pdbx_strand_id
1 'polypeptide(L)'
;MTPEEERDAALNELARLRAGVAAGLTPDQSARIQGTTSDELEADAATLAAELGAANTAPTHRSGGNQGPDVATATGVAAGAALYRDRHGVPEDGQRPAPTNGRAPFTENTWNMESR
;
A
#
# COMPACT_ATOMS: atom_id res chain seq x y z
N MET A 1 39.63 -15.36 -0.90
CA MET A 1 39.20 -14.07 -0.37
C MET A 1 39.83 -13.92 1.00
N THR A 2 40.53 -12.82 1.26
CA THR A 2 41.09 -12.52 2.57
C THR A 2 40.04 -11.78 3.43
N PRO A 3 40.18 -11.75 4.76
CA PRO A 3 39.27 -11.00 5.62
C PRO A 3 39.19 -9.50 5.29
N GLU A 4 40.28 -8.94 4.73
CA GLU A 4 40.32 -7.54 4.29
C GLU A 4 39.51 -7.33 3.01
N GLU A 5 39.63 -8.26 2.06
CA GLU A 5 38.82 -8.26 0.83
C GLU A 5 37.32 -8.41 1.15
N GLU A 6 36.95 -9.24 2.13
CA GLU A 6 35.56 -9.41 2.57
C GLU A 6 34.99 -8.13 3.19
N ARG A 7 35.78 -7.46 4.04
CA ARG A 7 35.39 -6.18 4.62
C ARG A 7 35.16 -5.12 3.55
N ASP A 8 36.08 -5.00 2.60
CA ASP A 8 36.01 -3.95 1.59
C ASP A 8 34.85 -4.21 0.60
N ALA A 9 34.56 -5.49 0.30
CA ALA A 9 33.37 -5.88 -0.44
C ALA A 9 32.08 -5.51 0.31
N ALA A 10 32.01 -5.80 1.61
CA ALA A 10 30.83 -5.46 2.43
C ALA A 10 30.61 -3.95 2.55
N LEU A 11 31.69 -3.16 2.66
CA LEU A 11 31.60 -1.70 2.68
C LEU A 11 31.07 -1.13 1.36
N ASN A 12 31.51 -1.69 0.23
CA ASN A 12 31.01 -1.30 -1.09
C ASN A 12 29.53 -1.66 -1.29
N GLU A 13 29.11 -2.85 -0.85
CA GLU A 13 27.71 -3.25 -0.90
C GLU A 13 26.83 -2.34 -0.04
N LEU A 14 27.28 -2.02 1.17
CA LEU A 14 26.61 -1.08 2.07
C LEU A 14 26.50 0.32 1.46
N ALA A 15 27.53 0.79 0.75
CA ALA A 15 27.53 2.07 0.07
C ALA A 15 26.48 2.12 -1.06
N ARG A 16 26.40 1.08 -1.90
CA ARG A 16 25.36 0.95 -2.94
C ARG A 16 23.95 0.93 -2.33
N LEU A 17 23.75 0.15 -1.28
CA LEU A 17 22.46 0.07 -0.59
C LEU A 17 22.02 1.44 -0.07
N ARG A 18 22.93 2.20 0.55
CA ARG A 18 22.64 3.55 1.08
C ARG A 18 22.26 4.52 -0.04
N ALA A 19 23.01 4.54 -1.14
CA ALA A 19 22.71 5.39 -2.29
C ALA A 19 21.35 5.03 -2.92
N GLY A 20 21.09 3.74 -3.12
CA GLY A 20 19.83 3.27 -3.70
C GLY A 20 18.62 3.56 -2.81
N VAL A 21 18.72 3.31 -1.50
CA VAL A 21 17.63 3.63 -0.55
C VAL A 21 17.36 5.13 -0.51
N ALA A 22 18.40 5.98 -0.55
CA ALA A 22 18.23 7.43 -0.63
C ALA A 22 17.50 7.87 -1.91
N ALA A 23 17.68 7.14 -3.01
CA ALA A 23 16.97 7.34 -4.27
C ALA A 23 15.58 6.67 -4.34
N GLY A 24 15.13 5.99 -3.28
CA GLY A 24 13.83 5.30 -3.24
C GLY A 24 13.83 3.91 -3.88
N LEU A 25 15.00 3.32 -4.14
CA LEU A 25 15.15 1.97 -4.67
C LEU A 25 15.05 0.90 -3.58
N THR A 26 14.57 -0.27 -3.94
CA THR A 26 14.61 -1.48 -3.11
C THR A 26 16.05 -2.02 -2.99
N PRO A 27 16.35 -2.89 -2.00
CA PRO A 27 17.66 -3.54 -1.88
C PRO A 27 18.08 -4.28 -3.17
N ASP A 28 17.17 -5.03 -3.78
CA ASP A 28 17.43 -5.78 -5.03
C ASP A 28 17.72 -4.85 -6.22
N GLN A 29 17.08 -3.68 -6.26
CA GLN A 29 17.38 -2.66 -7.28
C GLN A 29 18.72 -1.97 -7.00
N SER A 30 19.04 -1.70 -5.73
CA SER A 30 20.29 -1.08 -5.31
C SER A 30 21.51 -1.94 -5.66
N ALA A 31 21.35 -3.26 -5.70
CA ALA A 31 22.41 -4.19 -6.15
C ALA A 31 22.83 -3.99 -7.61
N ARG A 32 22.03 -3.28 -8.43
CA ARG A 32 22.35 -2.99 -9.84
C ARG A 32 23.29 -1.80 -10.02
N ILE A 33 23.44 -0.98 -8.99
CA ILE A 33 24.30 0.22 -8.99
C ILE A 33 25.76 -0.21 -9.20
N GLN A 34 26.43 0.36 -10.19
CA GLN A 34 27.80 0.02 -10.60
C GLN A 34 28.86 1.02 -10.10
N GLY A 35 28.46 2.14 -9.50
CA GLY A 35 29.38 3.16 -9.00
C GLY A 35 30.40 2.61 -7.98
N THR A 36 31.58 3.23 -7.96
CA THR A 36 32.68 2.87 -7.04
C THR A 36 33.05 4.00 -6.09
N THR A 37 32.64 5.23 -6.42
CA THR A 37 32.77 6.42 -5.56
C THR A 37 31.40 6.90 -5.11
N SER A 38 31.33 7.71 -4.04
CA SER A 38 30.05 8.25 -3.54
C SER A 38 29.29 8.99 -4.64
N ASP A 39 29.98 9.85 -5.39
CA ASP A 39 29.37 10.67 -6.44
C ASP A 39 28.84 9.80 -7.60
N GLU A 40 29.59 8.77 -8.01
CA GLU A 40 29.13 7.81 -9.02
C GLU A 40 27.92 6.99 -8.53
N LEU A 41 27.95 6.54 -7.27
CA LEU A 41 26.87 5.78 -6.66
C LEU A 41 25.57 6.59 -6.62
N GLU A 42 25.65 7.87 -6.26
CA GLU A 42 24.50 8.76 -6.21
C GLU A 42 23.94 9.08 -7.60
N ALA A 43 24.81 9.37 -8.57
CA ALA A 43 24.39 9.66 -9.94
C ALA A 43 23.75 8.44 -10.63
N ASP A 44 24.33 7.26 -10.42
CA ASP A 44 23.80 6.00 -10.96
C ASP A 44 22.49 5.61 -10.27
N ALA A 45 22.39 5.75 -8.94
CA ALA A 45 21.14 5.53 -8.21
C ALA A 45 20.02 6.46 -8.69
N ALA A 46 20.32 7.74 -8.94
CA ALA A 46 19.36 8.70 -9.48
C ALA A 46 18.89 8.33 -10.90
N THR A 47 19.82 7.88 -11.75
CA THR A 47 19.52 7.43 -13.12
C THR A 47 18.62 6.19 -13.10
N LEU A 48 19.01 5.18 -12.32
CA LEU A 48 18.26 3.95 -12.16
C LEU A 48 16.87 4.19 -11.56
N ALA A 49 16.75 5.09 -10.58
CA ALA A 49 15.46 5.48 -10.01
C ALA A 49 14.56 6.15 -11.05
N ALA A 50 15.11 7.01 -11.90
CA ALA A 50 14.35 7.64 -12.99
C ALA A 50 13.86 6.61 -14.02
N GLU A 51 14.71 5.66 -14.43
CA GLU A 51 14.36 4.59 -15.37
C GLU A 51 13.25 3.68 -14.85
N LEU A 52 13.29 3.37 -13.54
CA LEU A 52 12.30 2.51 -12.90
C LEU A 52 11.02 3.24 -12.51
N GLY A 53 10.97 4.57 -12.70
CA GLY A 53 9.88 5.39 -12.18
C GLY A 53 9.78 5.36 -10.66
N ALA A 54 10.88 5.04 -9.97
CA ALA A 54 11.01 5.07 -8.52
C ALA A 54 11.15 6.52 -8.03
N ALA A 55 10.25 7.41 -8.47
CA ALA A 55 10.19 8.77 -7.98
C ALA A 55 9.64 8.74 -6.56
N ASN A 56 10.53 8.70 -5.55
CA ASN A 56 10.33 9.01 -4.13
C ASN A 56 8.91 8.73 -3.58
N THR A 57 8.34 7.59 -3.96
CA THR A 57 7.06 7.15 -3.45
C THR A 57 7.41 6.38 -2.22
N ALA A 58 7.49 7.10 -1.09
CA ALA A 58 7.48 6.47 0.22
C ALA A 58 6.45 5.34 0.15
N PRO A 59 6.84 4.07 0.38
CA PRO A 59 5.91 2.96 0.27
C PRO A 59 4.79 3.28 1.24
N THR A 60 3.61 3.61 0.70
CA THR A 60 2.43 3.65 1.55
C THR A 60 2.26 2.19 1.92
N HIS A 61 2.65 1.82 3.14
CA HIS A 61 2.44 0.49 3.70
C HIS A 61 0.92 0.24 3.74
N ARG A 62 0.36 -0.18 2.60
CA ARG A 62 -1.04 -0.60 2.50
C ARG A 62 -1.06 -2.08 2.80
N SER A 63 -1.34 -2.41 4.06
CA SER A 63 -1.73 -3.76 4.42
C SER A 63 -3.05 -4.08 3.71
N GLY A 64 -3.08 -5.11 2.85
CA GLY A 64 -4.32 -5.60 2.23
C GLY A 64 -4.33 -5.82 0.71
N GLY A 65 -3.23 -5.59 -0.02
CA GLY A 65 -3.19 -5.81 -1.47
C GLY A 65 -3.96 -4.76 -2.29
N ASN A 66 -4.11 -5.02 -3.60
CA ASN A 66 -4.82 -4.12 -4.51
C ASN A 66 -6.27 -3.96 -4.05
N GLN A 67 -6.63 -2.75 -3.63
CA GLN A 67 -8.00 -2.38 -3.32
C GLN A 67 -8.85 -2.59 -4.56
N GLY A 68 -9.88 -3.44 -4.47
CA GLY A 68 -10.85 -3.62 -5.54
C GLY A 68 -11.47 -2.27 -5.95
N PRO A 69 -12.04 -2.16 -7.16
CA PRO A 69 -12.61 -0.90 -7.67
C PRO A 69 -13.71 -0.31 -6.77
N ASP A 70 -14.21 -1.09 -5.81
CA ASP A 70 -15.19 -0.72 -4.80
C ASP A 70 -14.62 0.17 -3.68
N VAL A 71 -13.30 0.19 -3.51
CA VAL A 71 -12.60 0.95 -2.49
C VAL A 71 -11.81 2.05 -3.18
N ALA A 72 -12.48 3.15 -3.47
CA ALA A 72 -11.81 4.37 -3.92
C ALA A 72 -10.85 4.88 -2.84
N THR A 73 -9.81 5.59 -3.28
CA THR A 73 -8.76 6.22 -2.48
C THR A 73 -9.33 6.87 -1.23
N ALA A 74 -8.70 6.60 -0.07
CA ALA A 74 -9.16 7.01 1.25
C ALA A 74 -9.30 8.54 1.39
N THR A 75 -10.45 9.08 1.00
CA THR A 75 -10.91 10.43 1.36
C THR A 75 -11.81 10.41 2.61
N GLY A 76 -11.90 9.25 3.28
CA GLY A 76 -12.57 9.06 4.56
C GLY A 76 -13.91 8.32 4.45
N VAL A 77 -14.51 8.03 5.61
CA VAL A 77 -15.79 7.30 5.75
C VAL A 77 -16.92 7.95 4.92
N ALA A 78 -16.89 9.29 4.77
CA ALA A 78 -17.87 10.04 4.00
C ALA A 78 -17.88 9.69 2.50
N ALA A 79 -16.70 9.45 1.90
CA ALA A 79 -16.58 9.10 0.49
C ALA A 79 -17.02 7.66 0.21
N GLY A 80 -16.70 6.73 1.12
CA GLY A 80 -17.22 5.35 1.06
C GLY A 80 -18.74 5.30 1.19
N ALA A 81 -19.31 6.12 2.07
CA ALA A 81 -20.76 6.22 2.22
C ALA A 81 -21.44 6.78 0.95
N ALA A 82 -20.82 7.73 0.26
CA ALA A 82 -21.35 8.29 -0.99
C ALA A 82 -21.37 7.26 -2.13
N LEU A 83 -20.30 6.48 -2.29
CA LEU A 83 -20.24 5.41 -3.31
C LEU A 83 -21.23 4.28 -3.03
N TYR A 84 -21.41 3.91 -1.76
CA TYR A 84 -22.43 2.95 -1.39
C TYR A 84 -23.84 3.45 -1.74
N ARG A 85 -24.12 4.74 -1.49
CA ARG A 85 -25.41 5.36 -1.85
C ARG A 85 -25.66 5.35 -3.35
N ASP A 86 -24.67 5.73 -4.15
CA ASP A 86 -24.76 5.74 -5.62
C ASP A 86 -25.04 4.34 -6.19
N ARG A 87 -24.31 3.32 -5.71
CA ARG A 87 -24.46 1.94 -6.16
C ARG A 87 -25.78 1.30 -5.75
N HIS A 88 -26.30 1.64 -4.58
CA HIS A 88 -27.50 1.02 -4.00
C HIS A 88 -28.74 1.92 -4.03
N GLY A 89 -28.65 3.09 -4.70
CA GLY A 89 -29.77 4.02 -4.87
C GLY A 89 -30.34 4.56 -3.56
N VAL A 90 -29.50 4.78 -2.54
CA VAL A 90 -29.95 5.25 -1.21
C VAL A 90 -29.92 6.79 -1.17
N PRO A 91 -31.03 7.47 -0.86
CA PRO A 91 -31.09 8.94 -0.84
C PRO A 91 -30.17 9.56 0.23
N GLU A 92 -29.76 10.80 -0.01
CA GLU A 92 -28.76 11.55 0.78
C GLU A 92 -29.18 11.76 2.25
N ASP A 93 -30.48 11.74 2.52
CA ASP A 93 -31.09 11.96 3.84
C ASP A 93 -30.94 10.76 4.80
N GLY A 94 -30.24 9.69 4.39
CA GLY A 94 -30.01 8.49 5.20
C GLY A 94 -31.27 7.66 5.47
N GLN A 95 -32.41 8.04 4.90
CA GLN A 95 -33.64 7.28 4.98
C GLN A 95 -33.53 6.06 4.06
N ARG A 96 -33.37 4.89 4.66
CA ARG A 96 -33.48 3.61 3.96
C ARG A 96 -34.83 3.58 3.21
N PRO A 97 -34.86 3.15 1.93
CA PRO A 97 -36.12 2.84 1.30
C PRO A 97 -36.87 1.80 2.15
N ALA A 98 -38.15 2.04 2.39
CA ALA A 98 -39.00 1.14 3.17
C ALA A 98 -38.89 -0.28 2.59
N PRO A 99 -38.75 -1.33 3.44
CA PRO A 99 -38.62 -2.69 2.96
C PRO A 99 -39.86 -3.05 2.13
N THR A 100 -39.66 -3.28 0.84
CA THR A 100 -40.73 -3.62 -0.12
C THR A 100 -41.44 -4.93 0.22
N ASN A 101 -40.84 -5.75 1.09
CA ASN A 101 -41.38 -7.05 1.51
C ASN A 101 -41.34 -7.22 3.03
N GLY A 102 -41.91 -6.27 3.81
CA GLY A 102 -42.42 -6.48 5.18
C GLY A 102 -41.54 -7.16 6.25
N ARG A 103 -40.27 -7.47 5.97
CA ARG A 103 -39.39 -8.25 6.83
C ARG A 103 -38.11 -7.44 7.04
N ALA A 104 -37.95 -6.94 8.27
CA ALA A 104 -36.74 -6.25 8.66
C ALA A 104 -35.55 -7.24 8.59
N PRO A 105 -34.40 -6.84 8.01
CA PRO A 105 -33.25 -7.74 7.81
C PRO A 105 -32.58 -8.17 9.13
N PHE A 106 -32.94 -7.55 10.25
CA PHE A 106 -32.48 -7.87 11.60
C PHE A 106 -33.66 -8.20 12.52
N THR A 107 -34.67 -8.89 11.97
CA THR A 107 -35.69 -9.50 12.83
C THR A 107 -34.95 -10.53 13.70
N GLU A 108 -34.77 -10.21 14.97
CA GLU A 108 -34.18 -11.11 15.95
C GLU A 108 -35.01 -12.39 15.99
N ASN A 109 -34.40 -13.53 15.63
CA ASN A 109 -35.01 -14.82 15.89
C ASN A 109 -35.04 -14.98 17.41
N THR A 110 -36.18 -14.70 18.03
CA THR A 110 -36.41 -15.00 19.44
C THR A 110 -36.32 -16.51 19.63
N TRP A 111 -35.17 -16.97 20.15
CA TRP A 111 -34.96 -18.35 20.52
C TRP A 111 -35.75 -18.61 21.81
N ASN A 112 -36.97 -19.12 21.69
CA ASN A 112 -37.73 -19.61 22.84
C ASN A 112 -37.06 -20.90 23.35
N MET A 113 -36.24 -20.79 24.41
CA MET A 113 -35.89 -21.97 25.21
C MET A 113 -37.09 -22.31 26.10
N GLU A 114 -37.69 -23.47 25.86
CA GLU A 114 -38.69 -24.08 26.74
C GLU A 114 -38.19 -24.14 28.19
N SER A 115 -39.06 -23.82 29.14
CA SER A 115 -38.95 -24.31 30.52
C SER A 115 -40.04 -25.35 30.75
N ARG A 116 -39.62 -26.54 31.19
CA ARG A 116 -40.45 -27.68 31.57
C ARG A 116 -41.49 -27.37 32.64
#